data_AF-A0A1D7YRF1-F1
#
_entry.id   AF-A0A1D7YRF1-F1
#
_cell.length_a   1.000
_cell.length_b   1.000
_cell.length_c   1.000
_cell.angle_alpha   90.00
_cell.angle_beta   90.00
_cell.angle_gamma   90.00
#
_symmetry.space_group_name_H-M   'P 1'
#
loop_
_entity.id
_entity.type
_entity.pdbx_description
1 polymer ?
#
loop_
_entity_poly.entity_id
_entity_poly.type
_entity_poly.pdbx_seq_one_letter_code
_entity_poly.pdbx_strand_id
1 'polypeptide(L)'
;MTITNIISAIGNNSSVYPLIVRDCGIEVPAKILLTYNQNKKDDKEIAYLAARERFLDEYSSSAVWLGGIPLVGWLCNKLIKAKGLNPDVNLKLFNEEKDIQGIDYNIKKFKDIAPDAVKDLIKAKENKKLYEKLLAGKFIASTAIPILTMGFILPKIIFASSAKKIEKLRQENQSKKTKNPINFTQKDRFYKSNTTSFTGSWITKAANFSSQDKMAVTDGGYAIGRISTARNKNETIDLSFKMAGMMLLNYVAPKWIEKLLNKITGVELDPKILADKEFLSQIQNNTLQLPKSDNAKDLLEFVDDTKNSKTLFVKYANEFEKFKMLDNGIRDPREYVNIKNLAKFRNDIEKFAQKAATQKNIKSFIKKAKIAKSANIISNVTISSFLLAYALPKAQFAFRKLVTGSDLEPGLAPAEKVIDKKA
;
A
#
# COMPACT_ATOMS: atom_id res chain seq x y z
N MET A 1 8.64 15.89 -18.33
CA MET A 1 7.48 15.21 -17.70
C MET A 1 6.34 16.22 -17.58
N THR A 2 5.15 15.97 -18.14
CA THR A 2 4.03 16.92 -18.11
C THR A 2 3.24 16.82 -16.79
N ILE A 3 2.53 17.88 -16.38
CA ILE A 3 1.69 17.90 -15.16
C ILE A 3 0.69 16.73 -15.15
N THR A 4 0.12 16.38 -16.31
CA THR A 4 -0.79 15.23 -16.45
C THR A 4 -0.12 13.89 -16.12
N ASN A 5 1.16 13.72 -16.48
CA ASN A 5 1.90 12.50 -16.15
C ASN A 5 2.14 12.38 -14.65
N ILE A 6 2.41 13.50 -13.98
CA ILE A 6 2.57 13.55 -12.52
C ILE A 6 1.24 13.23 -11.84
N ILE A 7 0.13 13.85 -12.26
CA ILE A 7 -1.20 13.59 -11.67
C ILE A 7 -1.62 12.14 -11.85
N SER A 8 -1.43 11.58 -13.05
CA SER A 8 -1.71 10.17 -13.31
C SER A 8 -0.83 9.24 -12.47
N ALA A 9 0.46 9.52 -12.36
CA ALA A 9 1.37 8.77 -11.49
C ALA A 9 1.01 8.86 -10.00
N ILE A 10 0.42 9.98 -9.56
CA ILE A 10 -0.09 10.18 -8.20
C ILE A 10 -1.37 9.37 -7.97
N GLY A 11 -2.25 9.28 -8.97
CA GLY A 11 -3.48 8.47 -8.92
C GLY A 11 -3.23 6.97 -9.07
N ASN A 12 -2.03 6.56 -9.51
CA ASN A 12 -1.66 5.16 -9.62
C ASN A 12 -1.11 4.64 -8.28
N ASN A 13 -1.89 3.81 -7.60
CA ASN A 13 -1.52 3.20 -6.32
C ASN A 13 -0.34 2.20 -6.39
N SER A 14 0.11 1.83 -7.59
CA SER A 14 1.33 1.02 -7.78
C SER A 14 2.61 1.85 -7.79
N SER A 15 2.50 3.18 -7.91
CA SER A 15 3.64 4.09 -7.98
C SER A 15 4.23 4.35 -6.58
N VAL A 16 5.55 4.49 -6.51
CA VAL A 16 6.27 4.90 -5.29
C VAL A 16 6.16 6.42 -5.05
N TYR A 17 5.87 7.21 -6.09
CA TYR A 17 5.76 8.67 -6.00
C TYR A 17 4.74 9.17 -4.98
N PRO A 18 3.50 8.63 -4.93
CA PRO A 18 2.57 8.90 -3.84
C PRO A 18 3.20 8.73 -2.46
N LEU A 19 3.88 7.62 -2.19
CA LEU A 19 4.47 7.32 -0.87
C LEU A 19 5.54 8.33 -0.47
N ILE A 20 6.42 8.73 -1.40
CA ILE A 20 7.50 9.68 -1.10
C ILE A 20 6.94 11.08 -0.85
N VAL A 21 6.14 11.60 -1.79
CA VAL A 21 5.64 12.98 -1.72
C VAL A 21 4.62 13.15 -0.60
N ARG A 22 3.67 12.22 -0.49
CA ARG A 22 2.62 12.25 0.53
C ARG A 22 3.19 11.93 1.89
N ASP A 23 3.71 10.72 2.08
CA ASP A 23 4.04 10.22 3.41
C ASP A 23 5.26 10.99 3.95
N CYS A 24 6.37 10.99 3.20
CA CYS A 24 7.63 11.59 3.69
C CYS A 24 7.64 13.13 3.61
N GLY A 25 6.98 13.71 2.59
CA GLY A 25 7.02 15.14 2.31
C GLY A 25 5.95 15.97 3.04
N ILE A 26 4.77 15.41 3.30
CA ILE A 26 3.63 16.16 3.86
C ILE A 26 3.21 15.55 5.19
N GLU A 27 2.88 14.25 5.22
CA GLU A 27 2.26 13.63 6.39
C GLU A 27 3.20 13.57 7.59
N VAL A 28 4.43 13.07 7.39
CA VAL A 28 5.39 12.91 8.48
C VAL A 28 5.75 14.26 9.13
N PRO A 29 6.16 15.30 8.38
CA PRO A 29 6.40 16.63 8.95
C PRO A 29 5.19 17.20 9.71
N ALA A 30 3.99 17.07 9.15
CA ALA A 30 2.76 17.56 9.79
C ALA A 30 2.49 16.82 11.11
N LYS A 31 2.61 15.48 11.13
CA LYS A 31 2.44 14.66 12.34
C LYS A 31 3.44 15.04 13.43
N ILE A 32 4.70 15.29 13.07
CA ILE A 32 5.74 15.72 14.02
C ILE A 32 5.39 17.08 14.63
N LEU A 33 5.04 18.07 13.80
CA LEU A 33 4.68 19.42 14.24
C LEU A 33 3.43 19.41 15.14
N LEU A 34 2.41 18.64 14.75
CA LEU A 34 1.19 18.47 15.54
C LEU A 34 1.46 17.79 16.88
N THR A 35 2.30 16.75 16.91
CA THR A 35 2.72 16.09 18.15
C THR A 35 3.46 17.07 19.07
N TYR A 36 4.40 17.85 18.54
CA TYR A 36 5.11 18.88 19.32
C TYR A 36 4.13 19.90 19.93
N ASN A 37 3.30 20.50 19.09
CA ASN A 37 2.37 21.55 19.51
C ASN A 37 1.34 21.06 20.52
N GLN A 38 0.91 19.80 20.41
CA GLN A 38 -0.03 19.21 21.34
C GLN A 38 0.60 18.98 22.72
N ASN A 39 1.78 18.37 22.77
CA ASN A 39 2.47 18.10 24.04
C ASN A 39 2.93 19.39 24.73
N LYS A 40 3.31 20.42 23.95
CA LYS A 40 3.78 21.72 24.47
C LYS A 40 2.72 22.44 25.33
N LYS A 41 1.43 22.09 25.19
CA LYS A 41 0.36 22.63 26.04
C LYS A 41 0.53 22.28 27.51
N ASP A 42 1.06 21.09 27.78
CA ASP A 42 1.25 20.58 29.13
C ASP A 42 2.73 20.66 29.56
N ASP A 43 3.68 20.29 28.69
CA ASP A 43 5.11 20.26 29.03
C ASP A 43 6.01 20.42 27.79
N LYS A 44 6.88 21.45 27.81
CA LYS A 44 7.79 21.79 26.71
C LYS A 44 8.91 20.76 26.52
N GLU A 45 9.44 20.18 27.59
CA GLU A 45 10.50 19.17 27.48
C GLU A 45 9.96 17.85 26.94
N ILE A 46 8.77 17.43 27.41
CA ILE A 46 8.08 16.26 26.87
C ILE A 46 7.70 16.50 25.40
N ALA A 47 7.36 17.73 25.01
CA ALA A 47 7.07 18.06 23.62
C ALA A 47 8.25 17.81 22.67
N TYR A 48 9.46 18.23 23.04
CA TYR A 48 10.66 17.94 22.22
C TYR A 48 10.96 16.45 22.16
N LEU A 49 10.79 15.73 23.28
CA LEU A 49 11.03 14.30 23.32
C LEU A 49 10.01 13.53 22.47
N ALA A 50 8.72 13.88 22.58
CA ALA A 50 7.64 13.30 21.78
C ALA A 50 7.85 13.56 20.28
N ALA A 51 8.23 14.78 19.91
CA ALA A 51 8.52 15.11 18.52
C ALA A 51 9.73 14.34 17.97
N ARG A 52 10.79 14.14 18.77
CA ARG A 52 11.96 13.33 18.41
C ARG A 52 11.59 11.85 18.25
N GLU A 53 10.86 11.27 19.20
CA GLU A 53 10.38 9.88 19.08
C GLU A 53 9.51 9.71 17.82
N ARG A 54 8.59 10.64 17.57
CA ARG A 54 7.75 10.64 16.36
C ARG A 54 8.57 10.77 15.07
N PHE A 55 9.56 11.65 15.04
CA PHE A 55 10.45 11.82 13.89
C PHE A 55 11.17 10.51 13.55
N LEU A 56 11.82 9.90 14.56
CA LEU A 56 12.56 8.65 14.37
C LEU A 56 11.62 7.51 13.96
N ASP A 57 10.44 7.44 14.56
CA ASP A 57 9.45 6.40 14.30
C ASP A 57 8.95 6.44 12.86
N GLU A 58 8.47 7.61 12.42
CA GLU A 58 7.81 7.76 11.13
C GLU A 58 8.84 7.65 9.99
N TYR A 59 10.01 8.33 10.06
CA TYR A 59 11.02 8.24 9.00
C TYR A 59 11.74 6.88 8.94
N SER A 60 12.01 6.24 10.08
CA SER A 60 12.62 4.90 10.06
C SER A 60 11.65 3.86 9.49
N SER A 61 10.35 3.98 9.81
CA SER A 61 9.33 3.12 9.21
C SER A 61 9.21 3.36 7.71
N SER A 62 9.22 4.63 7.25
CA SER A 62 9.27 4.95 5.82
C SER A 62 10.51 4.40 5.13
N ALA A 63 11.69 4.41 5.76
CA ALA A 63 12.91 3.83 5.21
C ALA A 63 12.81 2.31 5.04
N VAL A 64 12.19 1.61 6.00
CA VAL A 64 11.93 0.16 5.88
C VAL A 64 10.94 -0.11 4.74
N TRP A 65 9.90 0.71 4.59
CA TRP A 65 8.94 0.59 3.48
C TRP A 65 9.58 0.82 2.11
N LEU A 66 10.30 1.92 1.94
CA LEU A 66 10.85 2.35 0.65
C LEU A 66 12.11 1.59 0.26
N GLY A 67 12.90 1.10 1.22
CA GLY A 67 14.18 0.44 0.96
C GLY A 67 14.28 -0.97 1.52
N GLY A 68 13.82 -1.18 2.76
CA GLY A 68 13.92 -2.49 3.44
C GLY A 68 13.13 -3.61 2.75
N ILE A 69 11.84 -3.37 2.45
CA ILE A 69 10.98 -4.34 1.75
C ILE A 69 11.53 -4.68 0.36
N PRO A 70 11.86 -3.70 -0.51
CA PRO A 70 12.49 -3.99 -1.80
C PRO A 70 13.80 -4.76 -1.67
N LEU A 71 14.65 -4.44 -0.67
CA LEU A 71 15.92 -5.12 -0.45
C LEU A 71 15.72 -6.60 -0.08
N VAL A 72 14.81 -6.90 0.86
CA VAL A 72 14.48 -8.29 1.22
C VAL A 72 13.91 -9.03 0.01
N GLY A 73 12.99 -8.40 -0.73
CA GLY A 73 12.43 -8.98 -1.95
C GLY A 73 13.50 -9.27 -3.01
N TRP A 74 14.47 -8.37 -3.19
CA TRP A 74 15.61 -8.53 -4.09
C TRP A 74 16.53 -9.67 -3.66
N LEU A 75 16.86 -9.79 -2.37
CA LEU A 75 17.66 -10.89 -1.83
C LEU A 75 16.97 -12.24 -2.07
N CYS A 76 15.67 -12.34 -1.77
CA CYS A 76 14.89 -13.54 -2.05
C CYS A 76 14.85 -13.87 -3.54
N ASN A 77 14.68 -12.87 -4.41
CA ASN A 77 14.75 -13.06 -5.86
C ASN A 77 16.10 -13.60 -6.30
N LYS A 78 17.21 -13.10 -5.75
CA LYS A 78 18.56 -13.58 -6.05
C LYS A 78 18.73 -15.06 -5.67
N LEU A 79 18.19 -15.47 -4.51
CA LEU A 79 18.19 -16.86 -4.07
C LEU A 79 17.34 -17.77 -4.96
N ILE A 80 16.17 -17.30 -5.42
CA ILE A 80 15.31 -18.06 -6.35
C ILE A 80 16.00 -18.23 -7.70
N LYS A 81 16.58 -17.15 -8.24
CA LYS A 81 17.35 -17.18 -9.49
C LYS A 81 18.57 -18.08 -9.42
N ALA A 82 19.27 -18.10 -8.28
CA ALA A 82 20.41 -19.01 -8.06
C ALA A 82 20.01 -20.50 -8.11
N LYS A 83 18.73 -20.82 -7.87
CA LYS A 83 18.18 -22.18 -8.05
C LYS A 83 17.67 -22.45 -9.47
N GLY A 84 17.96 -21.55 -10.43
CA GLY A 84 17.56 -21.68 -11.82
C GLY A 84 16.08 -21.41 -12.09
N LEU A 85 15.35 -20.86 -11.12
CA LEU A 85 13.92 -20.54 -11.21
C LEU A 85 13.71 -19.04 -11.41
N ASN A 86 12.69 -18.65 -12.17
CA ASN A 86 12.33 -17.24 -12.34
C ASN A 86 11.26 -16.84 -11.31
N PRO A 87 11.53 -15.89 -10.38
CA PRO A 87 10.57 -15.48 -9.35
C PRO A 87 9.34 -14.71 -9.88
N ASP A 88 9.31 -14.36 -11.16
CA ASP A 88 8.24 -13.58 -11.78
C ASP A 88 7.11 -14.47 -12.33
N VAL A 89 7.28 -15.80 -12.35
CA VAL A 89 6.20 -16.73 -12.72
C VAL A 89 5.10 -16.69 -11.65
N ASN A 90 3.91 -16.25 -12.05
CA ASN A 90 2.79 -16.06 -11.16
C ASN A 90 2.16 -17.39 -10.74
N LEU A 91 2.02 -17.63 -9.44
CA LEU A 91 1.47 -18.89 -8.92
C LEU A 91 -0.01 -19.11 -9.24
N LYS A 92 -0.76 -18.06 -9.59
CA LYS A 92 -2.15 -18.20 -10.04
C LYS A 92 -2.28 -19.03 -11.30
N LEU A 93 -1.25 -19.04 -12.16
CA LEU A 93 -1.24 -19.85 -13.39
C LEU A 93 -1.37 -21.37 -13.11
N PHE A 94 -1.05 -21.84 -11.90
CA PHE A 94 -1.18 -23.23 -11.50
C PHE A 94 -2.59 -23.66 -11.07
N ASN A 95 -3.47 -22.69 -10.76
CA ASN A 95 -4.75 -22.94 -10.10
C ASN A 95 -5.97 -22.50 -10.93
N GLU A 96 -5.75 -21.88 -12.09
CA GLU A 96 -6.79 -21.16 -12.84
C GLU A 96 -7.19 -21.87 -14.15
N GLU A 97 -8.23 -21.34 -14.80
CA GLU A 97 -8.88 -21.79 -16.04
C GLU A 97 -7.87 -22.36 -17.04
N LYS A 98 -7.70 -23.69 -16.99
CA LYS A 98 -6.67 -24.44 -17.73
C LYS A 98 -6.72 -24.18 -19.23
N ASP A 99 -7.89 -23.78 -19.73
CA ASP A 99 -8.16 -23.61 -21.16
C ASP A 99 -8.03 -22.15 -21.65
N ILE A 100 -7.80 -21.19 -20.75
CA ILE A 100 -7.82 -19.76 -21.10
C ILE A 100 -6.48 -19.06 -20.82
N GLN A 101 -5.88 -19.25 -19.65
CA GLN A 101 -4.57 -18.67 -19.31
C GLN A 101 -3.79 -19.47 -18.26
N GLY A 102 -4.12 -20.75 -18.08
CA GLY A 102 -3.37 -21.65 -17.20
C GLY A 102 -1.94 -21.88 -17.68
N ILE A 103 -1.09 -22.42 -16.80
CA ILE A 103 0.32 -22.65 -17.11
C ILE A 103 0.52 -23.54 -18.36
N ASP A 104 -0.30 -24.57 -18.53
CA ASP A 104 -0.23 -25.48 -19.68
C ASP A 104 -0.67 -24.81 -20.98
N TYR A 105 -1.75 -24.02 -20.92
CA TYR A 105 -2.19 -23.21 -22.04
C TYR A 105 -1.10 -22.23 -22.48
N ASN A 106 -0.51 -21.50 -21.53
CA ASN A 106 0.53 -20.53 -21.81
C ASN A 106 1.79 -21.21 -22.39
N ILE A 107 2.22 -22.36 -21.85
CA ILE A 107 3.34 -23.12 -22.43
C ILE A 107 3.05 -23.50 -23.88
N LYS A 108 1.85 -24.01 -24.16
CA LYS A 108 1.47 -24.45 -25.52
C LYS A 108 1.37 -23.28 -26.49
N LYS A 109 0.68 -22.20 -26.11
CA LYS A 109 0.40 -21.04 -26.97
C LYS A 109 1.65 -20.24 -27.29
N PHE A 110 2.54 -20.07 -26.32
CA PHE A 110 3.69 -19.16 -26.45
C PHE A 110 4.99 -19.86 -26.82
N LYS A 111 4.97 -21.19 -27.05
CA LYS A 111 6.16 -22.03 -27.26
C LYS A 111 7.13 -21.46 -28.30
N ASP A 112 6.60 -21.04 -29.45
CA ASP A 112 7.41 -20.63 -30.60
C ASP A 112 7.65 -19.11 -30.65
N ILE A 113 6.87 -18.34 -29.90
CA ILE A 113 6.87 -16.87 -29.95
C ILE A 113 7.54 -16.21 -28.73
N ALA A 114 7.58 -16.89 -27.59
CA ALA A 114 8.27 -16.43 -26.37
C ALA A 114 9.00 -17.59 -25.66
N PRO A 115 9.99 -18.23 -26.33
CA PRO A 115 10.60 -19.47 -25.87
C PRO A 115 11.27 -19.35 -24.49
N ASP A 116 11.89 -18.21 -24.18
CA ASP A 116 12.55 -18.02 -22.87
C ASP A 116 11.54 -17.91 -21.72
N ALA A 117 10.44 -17.19 -21.94
CA ALA A 117 9.35 -17.13 -20.96
C ALA A 117 8.70 -18.53 -20.77
N VAL A 118 8.60 -19.32 -21.84
CA VAL A 118 8.10 -20.69 -21.76
C VAL A 118 9.07 -21.62 -21.03
N LYS A 119 10.40 -21.47 -21.21
CA LYS A 119 11.39 -22.20 -20.39
C LYS A 119 11.20 -21.92 -18.89
N ASP A 120 10.94 -20.67 -18.52
CA ASP A 120 10.66 -20.31 -17.13
C ASP A 120 9.39 -21.00 -16.60
N LEU A 121 8.31 -21.02 -17.39
CA LEU A 121 7.06 -21.70 -17.05
C LEU A 121 7.27 -23.21 -16.87
N ILE A 122 8.00 -23.85 -17.79
CA ILE A 122 8.31 -25.29 -17.73
C ILE A 122 9.10 -25.60 -16.45
N LYS A 123 10.17 -24.85 -16.17
CA LYS A 123 10.97 -25.06 -14.95
C LYS A 123 10.15 -24.86 -13.68
N ALA A 124 9.29 -23.84 -13.64
CA ALA A 124 8.37 -23.62 -12.53
C ALA A 124 7.38 -24.78 -12.38
N LYS A 125 6.88 -25.33 -13.49
CA LYS A 125 5.96 -26.48 -13.51
C LYS A 125 6.60 -27.76 -13.00
N GLU A 126 7.79 -28.09 -13.50
CA GLU A 126 8.56 -29.27 -13.08
C GLU A 126 8.91 -29.20 -11.59
N ASN A 127 9.17 -27.99 -11.07
CA ASN A 127 9.57 -27.75 -9.68
C ASN A 127 8.44 -27.18 -8.81
N LYS A 128 7.16 -27.39 -9.16
CA LYS A 128 6.00 -26.71 -8.55
C LYS A 128 6.06 -26.58 -7.03
N LYS A 129 6.24 -27.71 -6.31
CA LYS A 129 6.26 -27.73 -4.83
C LYS A 129 7.41 -26.88 -4.25
N LEU A 130 8.60 -26.94 -4.87
CA LEU A 130 9.74 -26.15 -4.44
C LEU A 130 9.51 -24.67 -4.75
N TYR A 131 9.01 -24.37 -5.95
CA TYR A 131 8.74 -23.01 -6.41
C TYR A 131 7.69 -22.31 -5.54
N GLU A 132 6.58 -22.98 -5.22
CA GLU A 132 5.56 -22.50 -4.29
C GLU A 132 6.14 -22.18 -2.91
N LYS A 133 6.97 -23.08 -2.35
CA LYS A 133 7.64 -22.86 -1.06
C LYS A 133 8.58 -21.66 -1.09
N LEU A 134 9.35 -21.50 -2.17
CA LEU A 134 10.30 -20.39 -2.32
C LEU A 134 9.59 -19.04 -2.45
N LEU A 135 8.53 -18.96 -3.24
CA LEU A 135 7.75 -17.73 -3.39
C LEU A 135 6.96 -17.37 -2.14
N ALA A 136 6.39 -18.36 -1.47
CA ALA A 136 5.74 -18.11 -0.19
C ALA A 136 6.78 -17.72 0.89
N GLY A 137 7.95 -18.36 0.90
CA GLY A 137 9.08 -17.95 1.75
C GLY A 137 9.53 -16.52 1.48
N LYS A 138 9.60 -16.10 0.21
CA LYS A 138 9.84 -14.70 -0.19
C LYS A 138 8.77 -13.78 0.38
N PHE A 139 7.49 -14.12 0.24
CA PHE A 139 6.40 -13.31 0.78
C PHE A 139 6.49 -13.19 2.31
N ILE A 140 6.69 -14.30 3.01
CA ILE A 140 6.84 -14.34 4.47
C ILE A 140 8.03 -13.49 4.88
N ALA A 141 9.21 -13.67 4.27
CA ALA A 141 10.39 -12.87 4.59
C ALA A 141 10.15 -11.37 4.35
N SER A 142 9.58 -11.02 3.20
CA SER A 142 9.29 -9.63 2.80
C SER A 142 8.14 -8.98 3.58
N THR A 143 7.48 -9.72 4.47
CA THR A 143 6.38 -9.22 5.31
C THR A 143 6.76 -9.29 6.80
N ALA A 144 7.23 -10.46 7.26
CA ALA A 144 7.61 -10.71 8.64
C ALA A 144 8.84 -9.89 9.07
N ILE A 145 9.88 -9.79 8.24
CA ILE A 145 11.08 -8.98 8.59
C ILE A 145 10.69 -7.50 8.77
N PRO A 146 9.96 -6.86 7.84
CA PRO A 146 9.46 -5.50 8.05
C PRO A 146 8.54 -5.37 9.27
N ILE A 147 7.60 -6.31 9.49
CA ILE A 147 6.72 -6.30 10.67
C ILE A 147 7.54 -6.34 11.95
N LEU A 148 8.51 -7.26 12.06
CA LEU A 148 9.40 -7.37 13.22
C LEU A 148 10.22 -6.10 13.40
N THR A 149 10.75 -5.56 12.31
CA THR A 149 11.58 -4.35 12.33
C THR A 149 10.78 -3.14 12.78
N MET A 150 9.68 -2.81 12.10
CA MET A 150 8.87 -1.61 12.35
C MET A 150 7.96 -1.74 13.58
N GLY A 151 7.39 -2.92 13.79
CA GLY A 151 6.42 -3.17 14.85
C GLY A 151 7.04 -3.48 16.20
N PHE A 152 8.24 -4.09 16.24
CA PHE A 152 8.82 -4.60 17.49
C PHE A 152 10.22 -4.08 17.82
N ILE A 153 11.11 -4.01 16.84
CA ILE A 153 12.52 -3.63 17.06
C ILE A 153 12.66 -2.11 17.15
N LEU A 154 12.21 -1.37 16.14
CA LEU A 154 12.28 0.08 16.09
C LEU A 154 11.65 0.77 17.32
N PRO A 155 10.41 0.42 17.77
CA PRO A 155 9.85 1.03 18.97
C PRO A 155 10.76 0.87 20.19
N LYS A 156 11.30 -0.34 20.39
CA LYS A 156 12.20 -0.61 21.53
C LYS A 156 13.48 0.22 21.47
N ILE A 157 14.11 0.34 20.30
CA ILE A 157 15.30 1.16 20.11
C ILE A 157 14.99 2.64 20.40
N ILE A 158 13.87 3.14 19.86
CA ILE A 158 13.44 4.52 20.04
C ILE A 158 13.17 4.80 21.53
N PHE A 159 12.41 3.93 22.20
CA PHE A 159 12.09 4.06 23.62
C PHE A 159 13.33 3.99 24.50
N ALA A 160 14.26 3.07 24.22
CA ALA A 160 15.53 2.97 24.94
C ALA A 160 16.36 4.26 24.82
N SER A 161 16.31 4.91 23.64
CA SER A 161 17.00 6.20 23.43
C SER A 161 16.44 7.35 24.28
N SER A 162 15.19 7.23 24.75
CA SER A 162 14.50 8.23 25.56
C SER A 162 14.41 7.86 27.04
N ALA A 163 14.62 6.58 27.39
CA ALA A 163 14.36 6.02 28.70
C ALA A 163 15.05 6.78 29.84
N LYS A 164 16.35 7.08 29.69
CA LYS A 164 17.12 7.83 30.70
C LYS A 164 16.55 9.23 30.96
N LYS A 165 16.08 9.91 29.90
CA LYS A 165 15.51 11.26 30.04
C LYS A 165 14.12 11.22 30.66
N ILE A 166 13.31 10.23 30.29
CA ILE A 166 11.98 9.99 30.90
C ILE A 166 12.12 9.69 32.39
N GLU A 167 13.09 8.84 32.76
CA GLU A 167 13.34 8.48 34.16
C GLU A 167 13.75 9.70 34.99
N LYS A 168 14.67 10.52 34.47
CA LYS A 168 15.06 11.79 35.11
C LYS A 168 13.86 12.73 35.30
N LEU A 169 13.03 12.92 34.27
CA LEU A 169 11.81 13.73 34.34
C LEU A 169 10.79 13.17 35.36
N ARG A 170 10.67 11.84 35.47
CA ARG A 170 9.81 11.19 36.47
C ARG A 170 10.33 11.40 37.88
N GLN A 171 11.63 11.26 38.09
CA GLN A 171 12.28 11.50 39.38
C GLN A 171 12.17 12.98 39.79
N GLU A 172 12.38 13.92 38.88
CA GLU A 172 12.21 15.35 39.14
C GLU A 172 10.76 15.71 39.50
N ASN A 173 9.78 15.12 38.83
CA ASN A 173 8.36 15.32 39.14
C ASN A 173 7.93 14.62 40.44
N GLN A 174 8.51 13.46 40.77
CA GLN A 174 8.31 12.78 42.06
C GLN A 174 9.00 13.52 43.21
N SER A 175 10.17 14.12 43.00
CA SER A 175 10.88 14.90 44.03
C SER A 175 10.16 16.22 44.40
N LYS A 176 9.19 16.67 43.59
CA LYS A 176 8.29 17.80 43.91
C LYS A 176 7.03 17.40 44.69
N LYS A 177 6.78 16.09 44.91
CA LYS A 177 5.66 15.58 45.72
C LYS A 177 6.20 14.61 46.78
N THR A 178 6.05 14.96 48.04
CA THR A 178 6.61 14.22 49.18
C THR A 178 6.35 12.71 49.13
N LYS A 179 7.43 11.97 49.45
CA LYS A 179 7.67 10.54 49.65
C LYS A 179 6.43 9.62 49.85
N ASN A 180 6.37 8.57 49.02
CA ASN A 180 6.18 7.19 49.46
C ASN A 180 6.99 6.26 48.54
N PRO A 181 7.72 5.25 49.05
CA PRO A 181 8.51 4.37 48.22
C PRO A 181 7.60 3.33 47.57
N ILE A 182 7.46 3.38 46.25
CA ILE A 182 6.84 2.30 45.48
C ILE A 182 7.99 1.46 44.92
N ASN A 183 8.10 0.22 45.41
CA ASN A 183 9.01 -0.78 44.85
C ASN A 183 8.60 -1.08 43.40
N PHE A 184 9.42 -0.68 42.44
CA PHE A 184 9.29 -1.09 41.05
C PHE A 184 10.23 -2.26 40.76
N THR A 185 9.82 -3.46 41.14
CA THR A 185 10.31 -4.68 40.49
C THR A 185 9.23 -5.22 39.58
N GLN A 186 9.15 -4.68 38.37
CA GLN A 186 8.50 -5.39 37.27
C GLN A 186 9.52 -5.56 36.16
N LYS A 187 10.30 -6.64 36.27
CA LYS A 187 11.01 -7.23 35.14
C LYS A 187 10.01 -7.37 33.99
N ASP A 188 10.41 -6.91 32.81
CA ASP A 188 9.73 -7.12 31.55
C ASP A 188 9.17 -8.54 31.47
N ARG A 189 7.88 -8.71 31.74
CA ARG A 189 7.18 -9.93 31.36
C ARG A 189 6.99 -9.83 29.86
N PHE A 190 7.95 -10.37 29.13
CA PHE A 190 7.70 -10.89 27.80
C PHE A 190 6.46 -11.77 27.89
N TYR A 191 5.32 -11.26 27.43
CA TYR A 191 4.29 -12.15 26.94
C TYR A 191 4.95 -12.90 25.79
N LYS A 192 5.31 -14.16 26.05
CA LYS A 192 5.40 -15.17 25.00
C LYS A 192 4.00 -15.21 24.39
N SER A 193 3.73 -14.35 23.41
CA SER A 193 2.63 -14.61 22.50
C SER A 193 2.98 -15.96 21.88
N ASN A 194 2.13 -16.95 22.09
CA ASN A 194 2.19 -18.18 21.31
C ASN A 194 2.37 -17.74 19.87
N THR A 195 3.48 -18.18 19.27
CA THR A 195 3.74 -18.05 17.85
C THR A 195 2.43 -18.41 17.17
N THR A 196 1.79 -17.45 16.52
CA THR A 196 0.68 -17.75 15.62
C THR A 196 1.26 -18.74 14.63
N SER A 197 0.95 -20.02 14.86
CA SER A 197 1.40 -21.10 14.01
C SER A 197 0.60 -20.90 12.73
N PHE A 198 1.30 -20.27 11.81
CA PHE A 198 0.88 -19.96 10.47
C PHE A 198 0.70 -21.32 9.74
N THR A 199 -0.48 -21.93 9.93
CA THR A 199 -0.84 -23.27 9.44
C THR A 199 -0.75 -23.32 7.93
N GLY A 200 -0.03 -24.31 7.37
CA GLY A 200 0.44 -24.38 5.97
C GLY A 200 -0.54 -24.07 4.82
N SER A 201 -1.85 -23.96 5.06
CA SER A 201 -2.86 -23.48 4.10
C SER A 201 -2.74 -21.98 3.77
N TRP A 202 -2.22 -21.15 4.68
CA TRP A 202 -1.99 -19.72 4.39
C TRP A 202 -0.87 -19.50 3.37
N ILE A 203 0.13 -20.40 3.31
CA ILE A 203 1.35 -20.26 2.49
C ILE A 203 0.98 -20.16 1.00
N THR A 204 0.10 -21.04 0.54
CA THR A 204 -0.42 -21.08 -0.84
C THR A 204 -1.39 -19.94 -1.13
N LYS A 205 -2.17 -19.46 -0.15
CA LYS A 205 -3.02 -18.26 -0.33
C LYS A 205 -2.19 -16.98 -0.39
N ALA A 206 -1.21 -16.85 0.49
CA ALA A 206 -0.32 -15.70 0.62
C ALA A 206 0.61 -15.51 -0.60
N ALA A 207 1.05 -16.62 -1.19
CA ALA A 207 1.72 -16.66 -2.49
C ALA A 207 0.94 -15.95 -3.61
N ASN A 208 -0.40 -15.94 -3.53
CA ASN A 208 -1.31 -15.40 -4.54
C ASN A 208 -1.90 -14.03 -4.19
N PHE A 209 -1.45 -13.42 -3.09
CA PHE A 209 -1.90 -12.09 -2.66
C PHE A 209 -1.55 -11.00 -3.67
N SER A 210 -2.50 -10.09 -3.90
CA SER A 210 -2.25 -8.88 -4.66
C SER A 210 -1.32 -7.95 -3.89
N SER A 211 -0.68 -6.98 -4.55
CA SER A 211 0.17 -5.99 -3.87
C SER A 211 -0.57 -5.28 -2.72
N GLN A 212 -1.87 -4.98 -2.89
CA GLN A 212 -2.69 -4.39 -1.85
C GLN A 212 -2.88 -5.31 -0.64
N ASP A 213 -3.10 -6.62 -0.86
CA ASP A 213 -3.24 -7.60 0.23
C ASP A 213 -1.93 -7.73 1.01
N LYS A 214 -0.78 -7.75 0.32
CA LYS A 214 0.54 -7.80 0.96
C LYS A 214 0.79 -6.57 1.82
N MET A 215 0.43 -5.39 1.32
CA MET A 215 0.52 -4.14 2.05
C MET A 215 -0.35 -4.16 3.31
N ALA A 216 -1.62 -4.57 3.18
CA ALA A 216 -2.56 -4.65 4.28
C ALA A 216 -2.13 -5.63 5.38
N VAL A 217 -1.57 -6.79 5.00
CA VAL A 217 -1.02 -7.76 5.97
C VAL A 217 0.19 -7.19 6.70
N THR A 218 1.08 -6.50 5.98
CA THR A 218 2.27 -5.86 6.56
C THR A 218 1.88 -4.77 7.54
N ASP A 219 0.95 -3.88 7.15
CA ASP A 219 0.44 -2.81 8.02
C ASP A 219 -0.35 -3.35 9.22
N GLY A 220 -1.15 -4.40 9.04
CA GLY A 220 -1.85 -5.06 10.13
C GLY A 220 -0.90 -5.70 11.15
N GLY A 221 0.15 -6.38 10.68
CA GLY A 221 1.19 -6.92 11.56
C GLY A 221 2.00 -5.83 12.25
N TYR A 222 2.34 -4.76 11.53
CA TYR A 222 2.96 -3.56 12.08
C TYR A 222 2.09 -2.94 13.19
N ALA A 223 0.78 -2.78 12.96
CA ALA A 223 -0.18 -2.28 13.95
C ALA A 223 -0.17 -3.12 15.23
N ILE A 224 -0.25 -4.45 15.10
CA ILE A 224 -0.20 -5.35 16.24
C ILE A 224 1.13 -5.20 17.00
N GLY A 225 2.26 -5.14 16.28
CA GLY A 225 3.57 -4.91 16.88
C GLY A 225 3.61 -3.62 17.71
N ARG A 226 3.16 -2.51 17.13
CA ARG A 226 3.11 -1.20 17.80
C ARG A 226 2.25 -1.20 19.06
N ILE A 227 1.06 -1.81 18.98
CA ILE A 227 0.16 -1.92 20.12
C ILE A 227 0.78 -2.80 21.22
N SER A 228 1.41 -3.91 20.84
CA SER A 228 2.01 -4.87 21.78
C SER A 228 3.29 -4.37 22.46
N THR A 229 3.98 -3.41 21.85
CA THR A 229 5.22 -2.81 22.39
C THR A 229 4.99 -1.50 23.13
N ALA A 230 3.75 -1.06 23.26
CA ALA A 230 3.39 0.11 24.05
C ALA A 230 3.89 -0.02 25.51
N ARG A 231 4.34 1.09 26.10
CA ARG A 231 4.96 1.10 27.44
C ARG A 231 3.94 0.98 28.57
N ASN A 232 2.69 1.37 28.33
CA ASN A 232 1.61 1.30 29.31
C ASN A 232 0.23 1.21 28.64
N LYS A 233 -0.80 0.91 29.45
CA LYS A 233 -2.18 0.71 28.99
C LYS A 233 -2.76 1.92 28.23
N ASN A 234 -2.45 3.14 28.68
CA ASN A 234 -2.95 4.34 28.01
C ASN A 234 -2.30 4.53 26.64
N GLU A 235 -1.01 4.25 26.51
CA GLU A 235 -0.30 4.24 25.23
C GLU A 235 -0.82 3.11 24.33
N THR A 236 -1.14 1.93 24.88
CA THR A 236 -1.79 0.84 24.13
C THR A 236 -3.12 1.30 23.53
N ILE A 237 -3.97 1.97 24.31
CA ILE A 237 -5.30 2.44 23.87
C ILE A 237 -5.17 3.54 22.81
N ASP A 238 -4.30 4.52 23.05
CA ASP A 238 -4.02 5.63 22.11
C ASP A 238 -3.44 5.13 20.78
N LEU A 239 -2.47 4.21 20.83
CA LEU A 239 -1.91 3.57 19.64
C LEU A 239 -2.94 2.69 18.93
N SER A 240 -3.79 1.96 19.64
CA SER A 240 -4.85 1.14 19.03
C SER A 240 -5.80 2.01 18.21
N PHE A 241 -6.22 3.16 18.75
CA PHE A 241 -7.02 4.13 18.02
C PHE A 241 -6.29 4.66 16.78
N LYS A 242 -5.03 5.07 16.93
CA LYS A 242 -4.20 5.55 15.81
C LYS A 242 -4.12 4.50 14.69
N MET A 243 -3.75 3.27 15.04
CA MET A 243 -3.51 2.20 14.07
C MET A 243 -4.81 1.77 13.38
N ALA A 244 -5.93 1.66 14.11
CA ALA A 244 -7.23 1.36 13.50
C ALA A 244 -7.65 2.46 12.52
N GLY A 245 -7.47 3.73 12.89
CA GLY A 245 -7.72 4.88 12.02
C GLY A 245 -6.85 4.86 10.77
N MET A 246 -5.55 4.57 10.90
CA MET A 246 -4.63 4.42 9.75
C MET A 246 -5.07 3.30 8.81
N MET A 247 -5.45 2.13 9.34
CA MET A 247 -5.94 1.02 8.52
C MET A 247 -7.20 1.40 7.74
N LEU A 248 -8.16 2.06 8.38
CA LEU A 248 -9.37 2.52 7.71
C LEU A 248 -9.06 3.57 6.62
N LEU A 249 -8.20 4.54 6.93
CA LEU A 249 -7.87 5.63 6.02
C LEU A 249 -6.96 5.21 4.85
N ASN A 250 -6.15 4.16 5.00
CA ASN A 250 -5.29 3.65 3.91
C ASN A 250 -6.00 2.66 2.99
N TYR A 251 -6.91 1.82 3.52
CA TYR A 251 -7.45 0.69 2.76
C TYR A 251 -8.93 0.80 2.40
N VAL A 252 -9.71 1.57 3.17
CA VAL A 252 -11.17 1.67 3.01
C VAL A 252 -11.57 3.04 2.48
N ALA A 253 -11.17 4.11 3.17
CA ALA A 253 -11.58 5.48 2.84
C ALA A 253 -11.22 5.92 1.40
N PRO A 254 -10.04 5.60 0.84
CA PRO A 254 -9.69 6.05 -0.51
C PRO A 254 -10.63 5.47 -1.58
N LYS A 255 -11.09 4.23 -1.39
CA LYS A 255 -12.06 3.58 -2.28
C LYS A 255 -13.43 4.27 -2.22
N TRP A 256 -13.85 4.69 -1.03
CA TRP A 256 -15.11 5.43 -0.84
C TRP A 256 -15.04 6.84 -1.41
N ILE A 257 -13.95 7.56 -1.15
CA ILE A 257 -13.69 8.91 -1.68
C ILE A 257 -13.64 8.86 -3.21
N GLU A 258 -12.89 7.91 -3.79
CA GLU A 258 -12.83 7.74 -5.23
C GLU A 258 -14.21 7.45 -5.83
N LYS A 259 -14.98 6.53 -5.23
CA LYS A 259 -16.33 6.19 -5.71
C LYS A 259 -17.27 7.39 -5.67
N LEU A 260 -17.20 8.21 -4.62
CA LEU A 260 -17.99 9.43 -4.48
C LEU A 260 -17.60 10.48 -5.53
N LEU A 261 -16.31 10.77 -5.66
CA LEU A 261 -15.78 11.74 -6.62
C LEU A 261 -16.07 11.32 -8.08
N ASN A 262 -15.91 10.03 -8.40
CA ASN A 262 -16.22 9.53 -9.75
C ASN A 262 -17.73 9.54 -10.03
N LYS A 263 -18.59 9.30 -9.03
CA LYS A 263 -20.05 9.42 -9.21
C LYS A 263 -20.46 10.86 -9.54
N ILE A 264 -19.79 11.85 -8.94
CA ILE A 264 -20.06 13.27 -9.18
C ILE A 264 -19.63 13.71 -10.59
N THR A 265 -18.49 13.24 -11.08
CA THR A 265 -17.92 13.71 -12.36
C THR A 265 -18.23 12.83 -13.56
N GLY A 266 -18.57 11.54 -13.35
CA GLY A 266 -18.91 10.60 -14.42
C GLY A 266 -17.75 10.20 -15.34
N VAL A 267 -16.48 10.41 -14.92
CA VAL A 267 -15.28 10.11 -15.71
C VAL A 267 -14.45 9.02 -15.03
N GLU A 268 -14.31 7.87 -15.71
CA GLU A 268 -13.58 6.71 -15.18
C GLU A 268 -12.16 6.60 -15.76
N LEU A 269 -11.93 7.07 -16.99
CA LEU A 269 -10.64 7.00 -17.68
C LEU A 269 -9.55 7.87 -17.04
N ASP A 270 -8.30 7.40 -17.12
CA ASP A 270 -7.12 8.10 -16.61
C ASP A 270 -6.83 9.40 -17.41
N PRO A 271 -6.37 10.49 -16.76
CA PRO A 271 -6.05 11.74 -17.45
C PRO A 271 -5.02 11.62 -18.57
N LYS A 272 -4.10 10.66 -18.54
CA LYS A 272 -3.15 10.42 -19.65
C LYS A 272 -3.85 9.92 -20.90
N ILE A 273 -4.78 8.96 -20.77
CA ILE A 273 -5.60 8.49 -21.91
C ILE A 273 -6.37 9.66 -22.49
N LEU A 274 -6.96 10.48 -21.62
CA LEU A 274 -7.72 11.69 -22.01
C LEU A 274 -6.85 12.82 -22.58
N ALA A 275 -5.53 12.76 -22.39
CA ALA A 275 -4.58 13.72 -22.94
C ALA A 275 -3.96 13.26 -24.26
N ASP A 276 -4.12 11.99 -24.63
CA ASP A 276 -3.57 11.44 -25.86
C ASP A 276 -4.36 11.96 -27.08
N LYS A 277 -3.61 12.55 -28.02
CA LYS A 277 -4.14 13.06 -29.27
C LYS A 277 -4.54 11.93 -30.21
N GLU A 278 -3.80 10.83 -30.22
CA GLU A 278 -4.11 9.66 -31.05
C GLU A 278 -5.43 9.04 -30.61
N PHE A 279 -5.69 8.97 -29.30
CA PHE A 279 -6.97 8.51 -28.76
C PHE A 279 -8.14 9.36 -29.21
N LEU A 280 -8.00 10.69 -29.11
CA LEU A 280 -9.00 11.63 -29.61
C LEU A 280 -9.25 11.40 -31.12
N SER A 281 -8.20 11.31 -31.92
CA SER A 281 -8.32 11.08 -33.37
C SER A 281 -8.99 9.75 -33.69
N GLN A 282 -8.68 8.67 -32.97
CA GLN A 282 -9.30 7.37 -33.20
C GLN A 282 -10.79 7.35 -32.83
N ILE A 283 -11.19 8.06 -31.77
CA ILE A 283 -12.62 8.26 -31.44
C ILE A 283 -13.32 9.06 -32.55
N GLN A 284 -12.73 10.17 -32.98
CA GLN A 284 -13.33 11.04 -34.01
C GLN A 284 -13.52 10.32 -35.34
N ASN A 285 -12.58 9.45 -35.70
CA ASN A 285 -12.60 8.72 -36.97
C ASN A 285 -13.29 7.34 -36.85
N ASN A 286 -13.81 6.98 -35.68
CA ASN A 286 -14.38 5.65 -35.39
C ASN A 286 -13.42 4.49 -35.74
N THR A 287 -12.13 4.65 -35.45
CA THR A 287 -11.05 3.68 -35.74
C THR A 287 -10.46 3.03 -34.49
N LEU A 288 -11.01 3.34 -33.30
CA LEU A 288 -10.55 2.79 -32.04
C LEU A 288 -10.76 1.28 -32.00
N GLN A 289 -9.66 0.52 -31.89
CA GLN A 289 -9.70 -0.93 -31.81
C GLN A 289 -9.80 -1.40 -30.36
N LEU A 290 -10.82 -2.20 -30.07
CA LEU A 290 -11.08 -2.79 -28.76
C LEU A 290 -11.34 -4.30 -28.90
N PRO A 291 -11.11 -5.07 -27.82
CA PRO A 291 -11.60 -6.44 -27.75
C PRO A 291 -13.11 -6.51 -28.00
N LYS A 292 -13.53 -7.57 -28.72
CA LYS A 292 -14.90 -7.77 -29.19
C LYS A 292 -15.92 -7.76 -28.04
N SER A 293 -15.57 -8.36 -26.92
CA SER A 293 -16.38 -8.37 -25.71
C SER A 293 -15.51 -8.31 -24.46
N ASP A 294 -16.13 -8.39 -23.29
CA ASP A 294 -15.49 -8.40 -21.98
C ASP A 294 -15.28 -9.82 -21.41
N ASN A 295 -15.52 -10.86 -22.21
CA ASN A 295 -15.23 -12.24 -21.83
C ASN A 295 -13.71 -12.54 -21.88
N ALA A 296 -13.28 -13.52 -21.09
CA ALA A 296 -11.86 -13.85 -20.93
C ALA A 296 -11.15 -14.19 -22.25
N LYS A 297 -11.82 -14.95 -23.12
CA LYS A 297 -11.27 -15.44 -24.39
C LYS A 297 -11.01 -14.28 -25.36
N ASP A 298 -12.01 -13.44 -25.61
CA ASP A 298 -11.89 -12.30 -26.53
C ASP A 298 -10.84 -11.29 -26.04
N LEU A 299 -10.79 -11.05 -24.73
CA LEU A 299 -9.81 -10.16 -24.13
C LEU A 299 -8.38 -10.69 -24.33
N LEU A 300 -8.15 -11.98 -24.04
CA LEU A 300 -6.82 -12.58 -24.13
C LEU A 300 -6.38 -12.82 -25.58
N GLU A 301 -7.28 -13.24 -26.46
CA GLU A 301 -6.99 -13.34 -27.90
C GLU A 301 -6.60 -11.98 -28.48
N PHE A 302 -7.28 -10.91 -28.09
CA PHE A 302 -6.96 -9.56 -28.56
C PHE A 302 -5.57 -9.11 -28.13
N VAL A 303 -5.20 -9.29 -26.86
CA VAL A 303 -3.90 -8.83 -26.33
C VAL A 303 -2.74 -9.75 -26.70
N ASP A 304 -3.01 -11.03 -26.99
CA ASP A 304 -2.00 -12.00 -27.41
C ASP A 304 -1.69 -11.91 -28.92
N ASP A 305 -2.54 -11.25 -29.72
CA ASP A 305 -2.28 -10.99 -31.13
C ASP A 305 -1.24 -9.86 -31.28
N THR A 306 -0.06 -10.22 -31.81
CA THR A 306 1.04 -9.28 -32.05
C THR A 306 0.69 -8.13 -32.99
N LYS A 307 -0.32 -8.30 -33.87
CA LYS A 307 -0.83 -7.22 -34.71
C LYS A 307 -1.50 -6.12 -33.87
N ASN A 308 -2.11 -6.49 -32.75
CA ASN A 308 -2.77 -5.57 -31.84
C ASN A 308 -1.82 -4.94 -30.81
N SER A 309 -0.55 -5.38 -30.75
CA SER A 309 0.45 -4.88 -29.79
C SER A 309 0.60 -3.36 -29.78
N LYS A 310 0.37 -2.71 -30.94
CA LYS A 310 0.47 -1.26 -31.13
C LYS A 310 -0.85 -0.50 -30.94
N THR A 311 -1.96 -1.21 -30.75
CA THR A 311 -3.26 -0.59 -30.49
C THR A 311 -3.22 0.22 -29.20
N LEU A 312 -4.00 1.30 -29.13
CA LEU A 312 -4.08 2.13 -27.93
C LEU A 312 -4.57 1.33 -26.72
N PHE A 313 -5.52 0.41 -26.92
CA PHE A 313 -5.99 -0.46 -25.85
C PHE A 313 -4.86 -1.27 -25.21
N VAL A 314 -4.04 -1.95 -26.02
CA VAL A 314 -2.91 -2.77 -25.52
C VAL A 314 -1.85 -1.89 -24.85
N LYS A 315 -1.50 -0.75 -25.47
CA LYS A 315 -0.53 0.20 -24.90
C LYS A 315 -0.97 0.69 -23.52
N TYR A 316 -2.22 1.16 -23.40
CA TYR A 316 -2.73 1.64 -22.12
C TYR A 316 -2.89 0.51 -21.11
N ALA A 317 -3.40 -0.65 -21.51
CA ALA A 317 -3.56 -1.77 -20.60
C ALA A 317 -2.20 -2.23 -20.03
N ASN A 318 -1.12 -2.18 -20.82
CA ASN A 318 0.24 -2.40 -20.34
C ASN A 318 0.74 -1.25 -19.43
N GLU A 319 0.56 0.01 -19.82
CA GLU A 319 0.99 1.18 -19.04
C GLU A 319 0.31 1.26 -17.67
N PHE A 320 -0.98 0.90 -17.59
CA PHE A 320 -1.78 0.88 -16.36
C PHE A 320 -1.82 -0.49 -15.67
N GLU A 321 -0.82 -1.33 -15.95
CA GLU A 321 -0.53 -2.60 -15.29
C GLU A 321 -1.74 -3.56 -15.24
N LYS A 322 -2.55 -3.61 -16.31
CA LYS A 322 -3.63 -4.60 -16.47
C LYS A 322 -3.07 -5.96 -16.87
N PHE A 323 -1.98 -5.95 -17.61
CA PHE A 323 -1.07 -7.06 -17.89
C PHE A 323 0.30 -6.47 -18.23
N LYS A 324 1.30 -7.33 -18.43
CA LYS A 324 2.64 -6.93 -18.84
C LYS A 324 2.98 -7.49 -20.22
N MET A 325 3.65 -6.66 -21.02
CA MET A 325 4.22 -7.04 -22.31
C MET A 325 5.72 -7.30 -22.19
N LEU A 326 6.20 -8.25 -22.98
CA LEU A 326 7.61 -8.42 -23.33
C LEU A 326 8.02 -7.36 -24.36
N ASP A 327 9.32 -7.13 -24.48
CA ASP A 327 9.88 -6.11 -25.40
C ASP A 327 9.54 -6.38 -26.88
N ASN A 328 9.30 -7.65 -27.24
CA ASN A 328 8.89 -8.06 -28.58
C ASN A 328 7.40 -7.87 -28.87
N GLY A 329 6.64 -7.22 -27.97
CA GLY A 329 5.23 -6.92 -28.18
C GLY A 329 4.30 -8.12 -27.98
N ILE A 330 4.74 -9.12 -27.21
CA ILE A 330 3.93 -10.27 -26.79
C ILE A 330 3.58 -10.11 -25.32
N ARG A 331 2.37 -10.49 -24.90
CA ARG A 331 2.03 -10.55 -23.47
C ARG A 331 2.96 -11.51 -22.74
N ASP A 332 3.50 -11.10 -21.60
CA ASP A 332 4.34 -11.96 -20.77
C ASP A 332 3.51 -13.16 -20.24
N PRO A 333 3.78 -14.40 -20.71
CA PRO A 333 2.97 -15.55 -20.31
C PRO A 333 3.27 -16.02 -18.88
N ARG A 334 4.30 -15.45 -18.23
CA ARG A 334 4.64 -15.70 -16.83
C ARG A 334 3.72 -14.94 -15.88
N GLU A 335 3.07 -13.88 -16.34
CA GLU A 335 2.14 -13.10 -15.54
C GLU A 335 0.69 -13.56 -15.69
N TYR A 336 -0.06 -13.44 -14.59
CA TYR A 336 -1.48 -13.70 -14.58
C TYR A 336 -2.26 -12.44 -14.92
N VAL A 337 -3.19 -12.53 -15.88
CA VAL A 337 -4.07 -11.41 -16.25
C VAL A 337 -5.33 -11.46 -15.41
N ASN A 338 -5.59 -10.41 -14.64
CA ASN A 338 -6.88 -10.27 -13.96
C ASN A 338 -7.96 -9.88 -14.97
N ILE A 339 -8.69 -10.89 -15.46
CA ILE A 339 -9.73 -10.73 -16.49
C ILE A 339 -10.78 -9.71 -16.07
N LYS A 340 -11.23 -9.72 -14.81
CA LYS A 340 -12.24 -8.76 -14.32
C LYS A 340 -11.74 -7.31 -14.42
N ASN A 341 -10.47 -7.08 -14.10
CA ASN A 341 -9.88 -5.74 -14.20
C ASN A 341 -9.69 -5.31 -15.65
N LEU A 342 -9.27 -6.23 -16.54
CA LEU A 342 -9.09 -5.94 -17.96
C LEU A 342 -10.44 -5.71 -18.67
N ALA A 343 -11.44 -6.53 -18.36
CA ALA A 343 -12.83 -6.39 -18.79
C ALA A 343 -13.40 -5.02 -18.40
N LYS A 344 -13.26 -4.64 -17.13
CA LYS A 344 -13.67 -3.32 -16.65
C LYS A 344 -12.96 -2.21 -17.43
N PHE A 345 -11.64 -2.31 -17.61
CA PHE A 345 -10.86 -1.31 -18.35
C PHE A 345 -11.35 -1.15 -19.81
N ARG A 346 -11.62 -2.27 -20.50
CA ARG A 346 -12.21 -2.28 -21.85
C ARG A 346 -13.56 -1.58 -21.87
N ASN A 347 -14.43 -1.91 -20.93
CA ASN A 347 -15.78 -1.34 -20.84
C ASN A 347 -15.74 0.16 -20.51
N ASP A 348 -14.82 0.61 -19.68
CA ASP A 348 -14.66 2.03 -19.33
C ASP A 348 -14.21 2.84 -20.57
N ILE A 349 -13.31 2.29 -21.41
CA ILE A 349 -12.90 2.90 -22.67
C ILE A 349 -14.05 2.95 -23.68
N GLU A 350 -14.75 1.83 -23.86
CA GLU A 350 -15.88 1.76 -24.80
C GLU A 350 -16.98 2.76 -24.42
N LYS A 351 -17.42 2.75 -23.15
CA LYS A 351 -18.46 3.67 -22.66
C LYS A 351 -18.05 5.13 -22.85
N PHE A 352 -16.79 5.46 -22.61
CA PHE A 352 -16.30 6.82 -22.83
C PHE A 352 -16.28 7.18 -24.32
N ALA A 353 -15.78 6.30 -25.20
CA ALA A 353 -15.73 6.53 -26.63
C ALA A 353 -17.14 6.72 -27.22
N GLN A 354 -18.11 5.89 -26.83
CA GLN A 354 -19.51 6.02 -27.23
C GLN A 354 -20.11 7.36 -26.75
N LYS A 355 -19.90 7.74 -25.49
CA LYS A 355 -20.36 9.04 -24.97
C LYS A 355 -19.70 10.22 -25.66
N ALA A 356 -18.42 10.10 -26.04
CA ALA A 356 -17.68 11.14 -26.74
C ALA A 356 -18.19 11.31 -28.17
N ALA A 357 -18.50 10.22 -28.88
CA ALA A 357 -19.00 10.25 -30.25
C ALA A 357 -20.35 10.98 -30.40
N THR A 358 -21.18 11.00 -29.35
CA THR A 358 -22.46 11.73 -29.37
C THR A 358 -22.34 13.23 -29.08
N GLN A 359 -21.13 13.74 -28.76
CA GLN A 359 -20.92 15.14 -28.42
C GLN A 359 -20.69 16.01 -29.65
N LYS A 360 -21.39 17.15 -29.72
CA LYS A 360 -21.18 18.18 -30.76
C LYS A 360 -19.73 18.70 -30.79
N ASN A 361 -19.05 18.75 -29.64
CA ASN A 361 -17.64 19.18 -29.56
C ASN A 361 -16.84 18.21 -28.68
N ILE A 362 -16.32 17.16 -29.33
CA ILE A 362 -15.52 16.09 -28.71
C ILE A 362 -14.30 16.66 -27.98
N LYS A 363 -13.58 17.62 -28.59
CA LYS A 363 -12.38 18.24 -27.99
C LYS A 363 -12.71 18.91 -26.65
N SER A 364 -13.80 19.68 -26.60
CA SER A 364 -14.26 20.34 -25.37
C SER A 364 -14.71 19.33 -24.31
N PHE A 365 -15.45 18.29 -24.72
CA PHE A 365 -15.88 17.20 -23.83
C PHE A 365 -14.68 16.48 -23.18
N ILE A 366 -13.71 16.04 -23.98
CA ILE A 366 -12.51 15.35 -23.47
C ILE A 366 -11.68 16.30 -22.58
N LYS A 367 -11.56 17.58 -22.94
CA LYS A 367 -10.88 18.57 -22.09
C LYS A 367 -11.55 18.70 -20.72
N LYS A 368 -12.88 18.81 -20.66
CA LYS A 368 -13.65 18.84 -19.41
C LYS A 368 -13.47 17.54 -18.63
N ALA A 369 -13.56 16.39 -19.29
CA ALA A 369 -13.39 15.09 -18.66
C ALA A 369 -12.00 14.93 -18.04
N LYS A 370 -10.94 15.36 -18.76
CA LYS A 370 -9.56 15.36 -18.27
C LYS A 370 -9.41 16.22 -17.02
N ILE A 371 -9.95 17.44 -17.04
CA ILE A 371 -9.90 18.36 -15.89
C ILE A 371 -10.64 17.74 -14.71
N ALA A 372 -11.86 17.22 -14.91
CA ALA A 372 -12.66 16.60 -13.88
C ALA A 372 -11.96 15.38 -13.25
N LYS A 373 -11.37 14.49 -14.07
CA LYS A 373 -10.61 13.34 -13.55
C LYS A 373 -9.34 13.76 -12.81
N SER A 374 -8.60 14.73 -13.36
CA SER A 374 -7.40 15.27 -12.72
C SER A 374 -7.74 15.88 -11.36
N ALA A 375 -8.82 16.66 -11.30
CA ALA A 375 -9.35 17.22 -10.06
C ALA A 375 -9.77 16.13 -9.08
N ASN A 376 -10.44 15.06 -9.54
CA ASN A 376 -10.79 13.93 -8.68
C ASN A 376 -9.56 13.24 -8.06
N ILE A 377 -8.51 13.01 -8.86
CA ILE A 377 -7.28 12.39 -8.35
C ILE A 377 -6.61 13.31 -7.32
N ILE A 378 -6.44 14.59 -7.65
CA ILE A 378 -5.85 15.58 -6.74
C ILE A 378 -6.69 15.69 -5.46
N SER A 379 -8.02 15.78 -5.58
CA SER A 379 -8.93 15.85 -4.44
C SER A 379 -8.85 14.59 -3.59
N ASN A 380 -8.82 13.40 -4.19
CA ASN A 380 -8.68 12.15 -3.44
C ASN A 380 -7.37 12.15 -2.64
N VAL A 381 -6.25 12.43 -3.28
CA VAL A 381 -4.95 12.49 -2.59
C VAL A 381 -4.94 13.59 -1.53
N THR A 382 -5.46 14.78 -1.82
CA THR A 382 -5.49 15.90 -0.87
C THR A 382 -6.36 15.56 0.34
N ILE A 383 -7.56 15.02 0.13
CA ILE A 383 -8.48 14.62 1.20
C ILE A 383 -7.87 13.49 2.02
N SER A 384 -7.35 12.43 1.39
CA SER A 384 -6.70 11.34 2.10
C SER A 384 -5.49 11.81 2.91
N SER A 385 -4.64 12.66 2.33
CA SER A 385 -3.48 13.23 3.01
C SER A 385 -3.91 14.10 4.18
N PHE A 386 -4.94 14.95 4.01
CA PHE A 386 -5.49 15.77 5.08
C PHE A 386 -6.06 14.91 6.22
N LEU A 387 -6.79 13.84 5.88
CA LEU A 387 -7.34 12.92 6.85
C LEU A 387 -6.24 12.22 7.65
N LEU A 388 -5.18 11.75 7.00
CA LEU A 388 -4.05 11.06 7.64
C LEU A 388 -3.10 12.00 8.41
N ALA A 389 -2.77 13.16 7.84
CA ALA A 389 -1.79 14.10 8.38
C ALA A 389 -2.35 15.01 9.46
N TYR A 390 -3.65 15.34 9.40
CA TYR A 390 -4.26 16.34 10.27
C TYR A 390 -5.46 15.80 11.05
N ALA A 391 -6.47 15.27 10.37
CA ALA A 391 -7.72 14.89 11.02
C ALA A 391 -7.53 13.72 12.00
N LEU A 392 -6.85 12.65 11.58
CA LEU A 392 -6.58 11.49 12.43
C LEU A 392 -5.73 11.86 13.65
N PRO A 393 -4.60 12.60 13.54
CA PRO A 393 -3.86 13.07 14.71
C PRO A 393 -4.70 13.94 15.66
N LYS A 394 -5.54 14.84 15.14
CA LYS A 394 -6.42 15.66 15.98
C LYS A 394 -7.48 14.81 16.70
N ALA A 395 -8.08 13.85 16.01
CA ALA A 395 -9.01 12.90 16.60
C ALA A 395 -8.32 12.03 17.67
N GLN A 396 -7.10 11.57 17.39
CA GLN A 396 -6.26 10.85 18.36
C GLN A 396 -6.01 11.70 19.60
N PHE A 397 -5.64 12.98 19.45
CA PHE A 397 -5.40 13.87 20.59
C PHE A 397 -6.66 14.14 21.41
N ALA A 398 -7.81 14.32 20.76
CA ALA A 398 -9.09 14.48 21.45
C ALA A 398 -9.46 13.21 22.22
N PHE A 399 -9.31 12.04 21.57
CA PHE A 399 -9.52 10.74 22.20
C PHE A 399 -8.59 10.51 23.39
N ARG A 400 -7.30 10.81 23.23
CA ARG A 400 -6.30 10.77 24.30
C ARG A 400 -6.70 11.62 25.49
N LYS A 401 -7.11 12.87 25.25
CA LYS A 401 -7.54 13.77 26.32
C LYS A 401 -8.79 13.23 27.02
N LEU A 402 -9.71 12.63 26.28
CA LEU A 402 -10.91 12.00 26.84
C LEU A 402 -10.58 10.78 27.71
N VAL A 403 -9.64 9.94 27.29
CA VAL A 403 -9.27 8.70 28.01
C VAL A 403 -8.29 8.96 29.16
N THR A 404 -7.36 9.90 29.01
CA THR A 404 -6.25 10.10 29.95
C THR A 404 -6.34 11.41 30.74
N GLY A 405 -7.21 12.34 30.35
CA GLY A 405 -7.25 13.69 30.92
C GLY A 405 -6.01 14.55 30.61
N SER A 406 -5.15 14.14 29.69
CA SER A 406 -3.86 14.78 29.39
C SER A 406 -3.66 15.00 27.90
N ASP A 407 -2.98 16.09 27.53
CA ASP A 407 -2.55 16.33 26.16
C ASP A 407 -1.19 15.63 25.86
N LEU A 408 -0.43 15.30 26.92
CA LEU A 408 0.85 14.56 26.85
C LEU A 408 0.72 13.17 26.22
N GLU A 409 1.74 12.78 25.43
CA GLU A 409 1.94 11.40 24.95
C GLU A 409 1.89 10.42 26.13
N PRO A 410 0.97 9.44 26.14
CA PRO A 410 0.77 8.58 27.31
C PRO A 410 2.00 7.77 27.71
N GLY A 411 2.86 7.40 26.75
CA GLY A 411 4.11 6.70 27.02
C GLY A 411 5.19 7.57 27.68
N LEU A 412 5.08 8.89 27.54
CA LEU A 412 6.00 9.90 28.08
C LEU A 412 5.43 10.65 29.28
N ALA A 413 4.11 10.60 29.48
CA ALA A 413 3.44 11.26 30.58
C ALA A 413 3.90 10.70 31.95
N PRO A 414 3.96 11.55 32.99
CA PRO A 414 4.16 11.09 34.36
C PRO A 414 2.97 10.22 34.81
N ALA A 415 3.26 9.19 35.62
CA ALA A 415 2.38 8.06 35.90
C ALA A 415 1.00 8.38 36.55
N GLU A 416 0.75 9.64 36.94
CA GLU A 416 -0.42 10.02 37.74
C GLU A 416 -1.63 10.57 36.96
N LYS A 417 -1.57 10.76 35.64
CA LYS A 417 -2.77 11.06 34.84
C LYS A 417 -3.38 9.78 34.26
N VAL A 418 -3.47 8.74 35.08
CA VAL A 418 -4.03 7.44 34.73
C VAL A 418 -5.39 7.31 35.41
N ILE A 419 -6.32 6.69 34.70
CA ILE A 419 -7.67 6.34 35.13
C ILE A 419 -7.59 5.60 36.47
N ASP A 420 -7.74 6.35 37.55
CA ASP A 420 -8.04 5.86 38.89
C ASP A 420 -9.10 6.77 39.54
N LYS A 421 -10.10 7.17 38.72
CA LYS A 421 -11.36 7.70 39.22
C LYS A 421 -12.44 6.65 39.03
N LYS A 422 -12.50 5.78 40.04
CA LYS A 422 -13.65 5.08 40.64
C LYS A 422 -14.67 4.41 39.72
N ALA A 423 -14.85 3.11 40.02
CA ALA A 423 -16.08 2.31 40.01
C ALA A 423 -16.78 2.08 38.66
#